data_AF-A0A6A5H8B3-F1
#
_entry.id   AF-A0A6A5H8B3-F1
#
_cell.length_a   1.000
_cell.length_b   1.000
_cell.length_c   1.000
_cell.angle_alpha   90.00
_cell.angle_beta   90.00
_cell.angle_gamma   90.00
#
_symmetry.space_group_name_H-M   'P 1'
#
loop_
_entity.id
_entity.type
_entity.pdbx_description
1 polymer ?
#
loop_
_entity_poly.entity_id
_entity_poly.type
_entity_poly.pdbx_seq_one_letter_code
_entity_poly.pdbx_strand_id
1 'polypeptide(L)'
;MLQYDYSMMTPIIELLSFVVVNWDALFYFSVLIASTVILFWSEPEQPEQPDSEDEGIVDDVVENSEENEDVVVDSAENQESESTEPPEEKGIRIPDCKICLIPFSTSAYSTPRALQCGHSICTNCAVTLLEDSDYLSIECPFCRKFTRGYKKKIESIKTNYAVMGIIEKLTGGGRFNPKCFRCHSGYSNQLTECTPRVQMDCGHTLCEICIRTWSSRSLRCPECFLTGLGGRVTVWQSAKRRVCRMFRKNRIAEDFEKKFPKNFVILEMLESFPCDSTCDSTAEV
;
A
#
# COMPACT_ATOMS: atom_id res chain seq x y z
N MET A 1 77.82 11.76 -40.34
CA MET A 1 77.27 10.97 -39.22
C MET A 1 75.81 11.36 -39.08
N LEU A 2 74.89 10.52 -39.58
CA LEU A 2 73.46 10.86 -39.66
C LEU A 2 72.80 10.61 -38.30
N GLN A 3 72.27 11.65 -37.67
CA GLN A 3 71.41 11.51 -36.50
C GLN A 3 70.00 11.13 -36.97
N TYR A 4 69.47 10.03 -36.42
CA TYR A 4 68.09 9.61 -36.64
C TYR A 4 67.20 10.36 -35.66
N ASP A 5 66.22 11.11 -36.14
CA ASP A 5 65.34 11.92 -35.30
C ASP A 5 64.23 11.05 -34.69
N TYR A 6 64.32 10.80 -33.38
CA TYR A 6 63.36 9.98 -32.64
C TYR A 6 62.04 10.71 -32.32
N SER A 7 61.92 12.01 -32.65
CA SER A 7 60.77 12.85 -32.31
C SER A 7 59.43 12.37 -32.91
N MET A 8 59.44 11.70 -34.07
CA MET A 8 58.21 11.28 -34.75
C MET A 8 57.67 9.88 -34.39
N MET A 9 58.41 9.07 -33.62
CA MET A 9 58.01 7.68 -33.30
C MET A 9 57.19 7.55 -32.00
N THR A 10 57.27 8.52 -31.09
CA THR A 10 56.59 8.48 -29.79
C THR A 10 55.04 8.47 -29.86
N PRO A 11 54.35 9.32 -30.65
CA PRO A 11 52.87 9.34 -30.64
C PRO A 11 52.26 8.08 -31.28
N ILE A 12 52.99 7.40 -32.17
CA ILE A 12 52.53 6.16 -32.82
C ILE A 12 52.55 5.00 -31.80
N ILE A 13 53.56 4.93 -30.94
CA ILE A 13 53.67 3.90 -29.90
C ILE A 13 52.59 4.08 -28.82
N GLU A 14 52.25 5.33 -28.45
CA GLU A 14 51.15 5.60 -27.51
C GLU A 14 49.77 5.29 -28.11
N LEU A 15 49.55 5.57 -29.40
CA LEU A 15 48.31 5.17 -30.08
C LEU A 15 48.16 3.64 -30.18
N LEU A 16 49.24 2.93 -30.52
CA LEU A 16 49.21 1.47 -30.62
C LEU A 16 48.99 0.80 -29.25
N SER A 17 49.61 1.28 -28.18
CA SER A 17 49.38 0.74 -26.84
C SER A 17 47.94 0.99 -26.35
N PHE A 18 47.35 2.16 -26.65
CA PHE A 18 45.96 2.46 -26.35
C PHE A 18 44.97 1.55 -27.10
N VAL A 19 45.24 1.19 -28.35
CA VAL A 19 44.41 0.27 -29.13
C VAL A 19 44.48 -1.15 -28.59
N VAL A 20 45.67 -1.65 -28.25
CA VAL A 20 45.86 -3.02 -27.71
C VAL A 20 45.14 -3.20 -26.37
N VAL A 21 45.30 -2.25 -25.44
CA VAL A 21 44.65 -2.32 -24.10
C VAL A 21 43.12 -2.35 -24.19
N ASN A 22 42.52 -1.68 -25.19
CA ASN A 22 41.07 -1.72 -25.40
C ASN A 22 40.58 -3.07 -25.96
N TRP A 23 41.37 -3.77 -26.76
CA TRP A 23 40.99 -5.10 -27.29
C TRP A 23 41.00 -6.17 -26.20
N ASP A 24 42.00 -6.18 -25.32
CA ASP A 24 42.03 -7.11 -24.18
C ASP A 24 40.82 -6.88 -23.25
N ALA A 25 40.49 -5.61 -22.96
CA ALA A 25 39.33 -5.26 -22.13
C ALA A 25 38.00 -5.76 -22.74
N LEU A 26 37.82 -5.63 -24.06
CA LEU A 26 36.64 -6.14 -24.76
C LEU A 26 36.59 -7.68 -24.77
N PHE A 27 37.74 -8.35 -24.87
CA PHE A 27 37.82 -9.81 -24.77
C PHE A 27 37.46 -10.32 -23.37
N TYR A 28 37.99 -9.72 -22.30
CA TYR A 28 37.59 -10.07 -20.94
C TYR A 28 36.09 -9.81 -20.67
N PHE A 29 35.52 -8.74 -21.25
CA PHE A 29 34.10 -8.45 -21.11
C PHE A 29 33.22 -9.48 -21.84
N SER A 30 33.63 -9.97 -23.01
CA SER A 30 32.88 -11.02 -23.74
C SER A 30 32.88 -12.37 -23.00
N VAL A 31 34.00 -12.73 -22.36
CA VAL A 31 34.11 -13.94 -21.52
C VAL A 31 33.26 -13.83 -20.23
N LEU A 32 33.17 -12.64 -19.64
CA LEU A 32 32.28 -12.37 -18.50
C LEU A 32 30.79 -12.45 -18.88
N ILE A 33 30.42 -12.00 -20.09
CA ILE A 33 29.04 -12.18 -20.59
C ILE A 33 28.76 -13.67 -20.86
N ALA A 34 29.66 -14.38 -21.53
CA ALA A 34 29.48 -15.81 -21.81
C ALA A 34 29.32 -16.65 -20.53
N SER A 35 30.13 -16.40 -19.50
CA SER A 35 30.04 -17.11 -18.22
C SER A 35 28.79 -16.76 -17.40
N THR A 36 28.25 -15.53 -17.51
CA THR A 36 26.98 -15.18 -16.85
C THR A 36 25.75 -15.72 -17.57
N VAL A 37 25.80 -15.93 -18.90
CA VAL A 37 24.73 -16.63 -19.65
C VAL A 37 24.65 -18.11 -19.28
N ILE A 38 25.77 -18.80 -19.08
CA ILE A 38 25.80 -20.21 -18.65
C ILE A 38 25.13 -20.41 -17.29
N LEU A 39 25.25 -19.45 -16.35
CA LEU A 39 24.62 -19.49 -15.03
C LEU A 39 23.12 -19.13 -15.04
N PHE A 40 22.56 -18.73 -16.19
CA PHE A 40 21.16 -18.29 -16.31
C PHE A 40 20.27 -19.23 -17.15
N TRP A 41 20.82 -20.36 -17.61
CA TRP A 41 20.12 -21.38 -18.42
C TRP A 41 19.94 -22.72 -17.68
N SER A 42 20.05 -22.73 -16.35
CA SER A 42 19.53 -23.85 -15.54
C SER A 42 18.01 -23.77 -15.49
N GLU A 43 17.37 -24.64 -16.27
CA GLU A 43 15.93 -24.81 -16.37
C GLU A 43 15.35 -25.30 -15.03
N PRO A 44 14.26 -24.69 -14.51
CA PRO A 44 13.69 -25.11 -13.23
C PRO A 44 12.90 -26.40 -13.37
N GLU A 45 13.27 -27.41 -12.58
CA GLU A 45 12.53 -28.67 -12.45
C GLU A 45 11.07 -28.42 -12.06
N GLN A 46 10.14 -29.08 -12.74
CA GLN A 46 8.72 -29.03 -12.40
C GLN A 46 8.44 -29.94 -11.20
N PRO A 47 7.58 -29.55 -10.25
CA PRO A 47 7.19 -30.41 -9.15
C PRO A 47 6.30 -31.56 -9.66
N GLU A 48 6.68 -32.79 -9.33
CA GLU A 48 5.89 -34.00 -9.60
C GLU A 48 4.56 -33.96 -8.81
N GLN A 49 3.46 -34.35 -9.46
CA GLN A 49 2.20 -34.66 -8.77
C GLN A 49 2.22 -36.13 -8.32
N PRO A 50 1.78 -36.46 -7.10
CA PRO A 50 1.41 -37.82 -6.74
C PRO A 50 -0.03 -38.12 -7.18
N ASP A 51 -0.20 -39.17 -7.98
CA ASP A 51 -1.48 -39.74 -8.40
C ASP A 51 -2.03 -40.75 -7.37
N SER A 52 -3.37 -40.87 -7.25
CA SER A 52 -4.12 -42.06 -6.74
C SER A 52 -3.83 -42.49 -5.27
N GLU A 53 -4.53 -43.35 -4.50
CA GLU A 53 -5.72 -44.25 -4.56
C GLU A 53 -6.42 -44.17 -3.15
N ASP A 54 -7.63 -44.71 -2.85
CA ASP A 54 -8.97 -44.65 -3.48
C ASP A 54 -10.03 -45.13 -2.43
N GLU A 55 -11.34 -45.07 -2.73
CA GLU A 55 -12.51 -45.67 -2.01
C GLU A 55 -12.92 -45.19 -0.60
N GLY A 56 -14.24 -45.19 -0.33
CA GLY A 56 -14.80 -44.75 0.96
C GLY A 56 -16.33 -44.64 1.08
N ILE A 57 -17.09 -45.52 0.43
CA ILE A 57 -18.57 -45.58 0.50
C ILE A 57 -19.06 -45.86 1.93
N VAL A 58 -20.02 -45.07 2.42
CA VAL A 58 -21.17 -45.57 3.21
C VAL A 58 -22.40 -44.69 2.94
N ASP A 59 -23.49 -45.34 2.57
CA ASP A 59 -24.83 -44.74 2.50
C ASP A 59 -25.34 -44.40 3.90
N ASP A 60 -26.26 -43.43 4.01
CA ASP A 60 -27.52 -43.73 4.70
C ASP A 60 -28.67 -42.84 4.22
N VAL A 61 -29.79 -43.48 3.92
CA VAL A 61 -31.02 -42.88 3.39
C VAL A 61 -31.97 -42.57 4.54
N VAL A 62 -32.48 -41.35 4.61
CA VAL A 62 -33.80 -41.09 5.21
C VAL A 62 -34.57 -40.10 4.32
N GLU A 63 -35.31 -40.64 3.35
CA GLU A 63 -36.55 -40.00 2.94
C GLU A 63 -37.55 -40.09 4.11
N ASN A 64 -38.34 -39.05 4.32
CA ASN A 64 -39.67 -39.24 4.87
C ASN A 64 -40.62 -38.20 4.30
N SER A 65 -41.57 -38.70 3.51
CA SER A 65 -42.89 -38.11 3.29
C SER A 65 -43.69 -38.13 4.64
N GLU A 66 -44.89 -37.59 4.81
CA GLU A 66 -46.00 -37.35 3.89
C GLU A 66 -46.78 -36.07 4.23
N GLU A 67 -47.66 -35.74 3.29
CA GLU A 67 -48.73 -34.76 3.25
C GLU A 67 -49.54 -34.56 4.56
N ASN A 68 -50.08 -33.35 4.73
CA ASN A 68 -51.47 -33.23 5.18
C ASN A 68 -52.09 -31.92 4.65
N GLU A 69 -53.16 -32.03 3.88
CA GLU A 69 -54.02 -30.91 3.52
C GLU A 69 -55.00 -30.62 4.67
N ASP A 70 -55.34 -29.35 4.92
CA ASP A 70 -56.75 -28.95 4.91
C ASP A 70 -56.93 -27.43 4.92
N VAL A 71 -58.00 -26.96 4.30
CA VAL A 71 -58.31 -25.54 4.07
C VAL A 71 -59.40 -25.04 5.02
N VAL A 72 -59.15 -23.95 5.74
CA VAL A 72 -60.23 -23.08 6.23
C VAL A 72 -59.85 -21.62 6.00
N VAL A 73 -60.65 -20.93 5.18
CA VAL A 73 -60.63 -19.48 5.04
C VAL A 73 -61.65 -18.92 6.02
N ASP A 74 -61.24 -18.01 6.90
CA ASP A 74 -62.15 -16.93 7.30
C ASP A 74 -61.42 -15.64 7.74
N SER A 75 -62.19 -14.57 7.87
CA SER A 75 -61.75 -13.20 7.59
C SER A 75 -61.38 -12.35 8.81
N ALA A 76 -60.45 -11.41 8.59
CA ALA A 76 -60.31 -10.10 9.25
C ALA A 76 -60.24 -10.02 10.80
N GLU A 77 -59.14 -9.48 11.33
CA GLU A 77 -59.07 -8.09 11.82
C GLU A 77 -57.64 -7.71 12.27
N ASN A 78 -57.38 -6.40 12.41
CA ASN A 78 -56.04 -5.84 12.62
C ASN A 78 -55.40 -6.25 13.96
N GLN A 79 -54.12 -6.62 13.92
CA GLN A 79 -53.17 -6.28 14.98
C GLN A 79 -51.90 -5.72 14.35
N GLU A 80 -51.59 -4.45 14.66
CA GLU A 80 -50.31 -3.84 14.36
C GLU A 80 -49.24 -4.54 15.21
N SER A 81 -48.59 -5.56 14.64
CA SER A 81 -47.43 -6.18 15.28
C SER A 81 -46.26 -5.19 15.20
N GLU A 82 -46.06 -4.43 16.28
CA GLU A 82 -44.84 -3.68 16.54
C GLU A 82 -43.66 -4.67 16.57
N SER A 83 -43.04 -4.88 15.41
CA SER A 83 -41.84 -5.68 15.28
C SER A 83 -40.71 -4.93 15.95
N THR A 84 -40.47 -5.24 17.22
CA THR A 84 -39.21 -4.92 17.89
C THR A 84 -38.08 -5.60 17.13
N GLU A 85 -37.52 -4.90 16.14
CA GLU A 85 -36.25 -5.25 15.55
C GLU A 85 -35.21 -5.35 16.69
N PRO A 86 -34.41 -6.42 16.75
CA PRO A 86 -33.27 -6.47 17.66
C PRO A 86 -32.41 -5.22 17.43
N PRO A 87 -31.77 -4.65 18.46
CA PRO A 87 -30.89 -3.50 18.25
C PRO A 87 -29.84 -3.88 17.21
N GLU A 88 -29.84 -3.23 16.05
CA GLU A 88 -28.82 -3.44 15.03
C GLU A 88 -27.46 -3.12 15.68
N GLU A 89 -26.70 -4.18 16.00
CA GLU A 89 -25.28 -4.02 16.31
C GLU A 89 -24.66 -3.43 15.04
N LYS A 90 -24.36 -2.13 15.07
CA LYS A 90 -23.71 -1.41 13.97
C LYS A 90 -22.25 -1.85 13.87
N GLY A 91 -22.08 -3.09 13.44
CA GLY A 91 -20.79 -3.72 13.22
C GLY A 91 -19.98 -2.91 12.23
N ILE A 92 -18.68 -2.76 12.54
CA ILE A 92 -17.78 -1.91 11.77
C ILE A 92 -17.51 -2.60 10.43
N ARG A 93 -18.11 -2.08 9.36
CA ARG A 93 -17.99 -2.64 8.02
C ARG A 93 -16.68 -2.19 7.35
N ILE A 94 -16.22 -3.00 6.41
CA ILE A 94 -15.12 -2.65 5.51
C ILE A 94 -15.54 -1.44 4.65
N PRO A 95 -14.71 -0.40 4.49
CA PRO A 95 -15.05 0.75 3.67
C PRO A 95 -15.12 0.40 2.17
N ASP A 96 -16.08 1.01 1.48
CA ASP A 96 -16.30 0.83 0.04
C ASP A 96 -15.57 1.86 -0.81
N CYS A 97 -15.24 1.48 -2.05
CA CYS A 97 -14.83 2.47 -3.05
C CYS A 97 -16.04 3.26 -3.55
N LYS A 98 -16.12 4.54 -3.18
CA LYS A 98 -17.20 5.48 -3.57
C LYS A 98 -17.39 5.76 -5.07
N ILE A 99 -16.70 5.05 -5.96
CA ILE A 99 -16.94 5.09 -7.42
C ILE A 99 -17.75 3.86 -7.85
N CYS A 100 -17.24 2.66 -7.60
CA CYS A 100 -17.89 1.41 -8.00
C CYS A 100 -18.78 0.77 -6.92
N LEU A 101 -18.78 1.32 -5.70
CA LEU A 101 -19.50 0.83 -4.52
C LEU A 101 -19.12 -0.61 -4.10
N ILE A 102 -17.92 -1.05 -4.46
CA ILE A 102 -17.36 -2.36 -4.08
C ILE A 102 -16.48 -2.18 -2.82
N PRO A 103 -16.59 -3.06 -1.81
CA PRO A 103 -15.70 -3.10 -0.65
C PRO A 103 -14.23 -3.13 -1.05
N PHE A 104 -13.39 -2.33 -0.38
CA PHE A 104 -11.96 -2.47 -0.52
C PHE A 104 -11.50 -3.86 -0.02
N SER A 105 -10.56 -4.48 -0.72
CA SER A 105 -10.00 -5.78 -0.31
C SER A 105 -8.53 -5.90 -0.65
N THR A 106 -7.88 -6.95 -0.16
CA THR A 106 -6.48 -7.27 -0.48
C THR A 106 -6.27 -7.73 -1.92
N SER A 107 -7.34 -7.93 -2.69
CA SER A 107 -7.27 -8.28 -4.11
C SER A 107 -6.63 -7.18 -4.96
N ALA A 108 -5.99 -7.55 -6.07
CA ALA A 108 -5.32 -6.61 -6.97
C ALA A 108 -6.26 -5.48 -7.47
N TYR A 109 -7.53 -5.80 -7.75
CA TYR A 109 -8.53 -4.88 -8.29
C TYR A 109 -9.17 -3.98 -7.23
N SER A 110 -9.50 -4.51 -6.05
CA SER A 110 -10.15 -3.76 -4.97
C SER A 110 -9.18 -3.16 -3.93
N THR A 111 -7.86 -3.28 -4.14
CA THR A 111 -6.84 -2.61 -3.30
C THR A 111 -7.06 -1.08 -3.32
N PRO A 112 -7.13 -0.39 -2.16
CA PRO A 112 -7.26 1.06 -2.08
C PRO A 112 -5.97 1.76 -2.50
N ARG A 113 -6.09 2.68 -3.46
CA ARG A 113 -5.03 3.54 -4.00
C ARG A 113 -5.20 4.96 -3.48
N ALA A 114 -4.21 5.47 -2.75
CA ALA A 114 -4.20 6.83 -2.22
C ALA A 114 -3.82 7.86 -3.29
N LEU A 115 -4.73 8.80 -3.53
CA LEU A 115 -4.54 9.96 -4.39
C LEU A 115 -3.70 11.03 -3.68
N GLN A 116 -3.09 11.96 -4.42
CA GLN A 116 -2.26 13.05 -3.87
C GLN A 116 -3.01 14.01 -2.92
N CYS A 117 -4.34 13.93 -2.90
CA CYS A 117 -5.19 14.66 -1.97
C CYS A 117 -5.54 13.87 -0.68
N GLY A 118 -5.16 12.59 -0.57
CA GLY A 118 -5.43 11.72 0.58
C GLY A 118 -6.75 10.93 0.52
N HIS A 119 -7.60 11.19 -0.48
CA HIS A 119 -8.71 10.29 -0.79
C HIS A 119 -8.18 8.97 -1.37
N SER A 120 -8.95 7.89 -1.25
CA SER A 120 -8.61 6.61 -1.89
C SER A 120 -9.74 6.10 -2.78
N ILE A 121 -9.34 5.41 -3.86
CA ILE A 121 -10.20 4.73 -4.82
C ILE A 121 -9.63 3.33 -5.08
N CYS A 122 -10.40 2.37 -5.58
CA CYS A 122 -9.86 1.03 -5.81
C CYS A 122 -8.90 1.03 -7.01
N THR A 123 -8.01 0.04 -7.11
CA THR A 123 -7.08 -0.10 -8.24
C THR A 123 -7.83 -0.12 -9.58
N ASN A 124 -8.97 -0.82 -9.67
CA ASN A 124 -9.74 -0.88 -10.92
C ASN A 124 -10.22 0.51 -11.38
N CYS A 125 -10.90 1.28 -10.50
CA CYS A 125 -11.31 2.64 -10.82
C CYS A 125 -10.12 3.58 -11.05
N ALA A 126 -8.98 3.35 -10.42
CA ALA A 126 -7.76 4.11 -10.67
C ALA A 126 -7.13 3.82 -12.04
N VAL A 127 -7.28 2.60 -12.57
CA VAL A 127 -6.87 2.26 -13.93
C VAL A 127 -7.79 2.95 -14.94
N THR A 128 -9.11 2.81 -14.80
CA THR A 128 -10.09 3.46 -15.69
C THR A 128 -9.90 4.98 -15.74
N LEU A 129 -9.80 5.65 -14.59
CA LEU A 129 -9.57 7.10 -14.53
C LEU A 129 -8.18 7.54 -15.03
N LEU A 130 -7.20 6.64 -15.10
CA LEU A 130 -5.94 6.91 -15.80
C LEU A 130 -6.11 6.78 -17.31
N GLU A 131 -6.79 5.73 -17.78
CA GLU A 131 -7.09 5.48 -19.19
C GLU A 131 -7.84 6.66 -19.83
N ASP A 132 -8.87 7.17 -19.16
CA ASP A 132 -9.63 8.37 -19.56
C ASP A 132 -8.77 9.65 -19.67
N SER A 133 -7.55 9.64 -19.13
CA SER A 133 -6.62 10.78 -19.07
C SER A 133 -5.34 10.61 -19.91
N ASP A 134 -5.34 9.68 -20.89
CA ASP A 134 -4.14 9.26 -21.64
C ASP A 134 -2.99 8.74 -20.75
N TYR A 135 -3.35 8.26 -19.55
CA TYR A 135 -2.49 7.87 -18.44
C TYR A 135 -1.61 9.00 -17.85
N LEU A 136 -2.08 10.25 -17.92
CA LEU A 136 -1.35 11.43 -17.41
C LEU A 136 -1.67 11.73 -15.94
N SER A 137 -2.95 11.75 -15.57
CA SER A 137 -3.37 12.11 -14.21
C SER A 137 -4.84 11.84 -13.91
N ILE A 138 -5.10 11.30 -12.71
CA ILE A 138 -6.45 11.21 -12.16
C ILE A 138 -6.84 12.56 -11.55
N GLU A 139 -7.95 13.15 -11.99
CA GLU A 139 -8.65 14.17 -11.20
C GLU A 139 -9.45 13.47 -10.09
N CYS A 140 -9.23 13.84 -8.83
CA CYS A 140 -9.96 13.23 -7.72
C CYS A 140 -11.47 13.57 -7.79
N PRO A 141 -12.39 12.58 -7.91
CA PRO A 141 -13.82 12.87 -8.06
C PRO A 141 -14.44 13.56 -6.85
N PHE A 142 -13.83 13.41 -5.66
CA PHE A 142 -14.36 13.97 -4.41
C PHE A 142 -13.93 15.41 -4.15
N CYS A 143 -12.79 15.86 -4.69
CA CYS A 143 -12.23 17.18 -4.37
C CYS A 143 -11.47 17.87 -5.51
N ARG A 144 -11.54 17.36 -6.74
CA ARG A 144 -10.99 17.94 -7.98
C ARG A 144 -9.49 18.25 -7.96
N LYS A 145 -8.75 17.58 -7.08
CA LYS A 145 -7.28 17.66 -6.98
C LYS A 145 -6.63 16.57 -7.83
N PHE A 146 -5.73 16.96 -8.71
CA PHE A 146 -5.01 16.05 -9.60
C PHE A 146 -3.99 15.16 -8.86
N THR A 147 -3.88 13.92 -9.31
CA THR A 147 -2.87 12.93 -8.92
C THR A 147 -2.13 12.50 -10.18
N ARG A 148 -0.82 12.77 -10.24
CA ARG A 148 -0.02 12.47 -11.44
C ARG A 148 0.22 10.97 -11.58
N GLY A 149 -0.16 10.41 -12.73
CA GLY A 149 0.24 9.07 -13.16
C GLY A 149 1.65 9.12 -13.71
N TYR A 150 2.64 8.68 -12.94
CA TYR A 150 4.02 8.67 -13.42
C TYR A 150 4.26 7.45 -14.31
N LYS A 151 4.88 7.66 -15.48
CA LYS A 151 5.28 6.61 -16.43
C LYS A 151 4.14 5.72 -16.95
N LYS A 152 2.91 6.24 -17.01
CA LYS A 152 1.69 5.50 -17.44
C LYS A 152 1.46 4.20 -16.65
N LYS A 153 1.80 4.19 -15.37
CA LYS A 153 1.81 2.99 -14.51
C LYS A 153 0.96 3.18 -13.26
N ILE A 154 0.06 2.24 -12.99
CA ILE A 154 -0.83 2.26 -11.81
C ILE A 154 -0.04 2.18 -10.50
N GLU A 155 1.12 1.51 -10.51
CA GLU A 155 2.05 1.39 -9.38
C GLU A 155 2.70 2.74 -8.99
N SER A 156 2.57 3.77 -9.83
CA SER A 156 2.91 5.14 -9.44
C SER A 156 1.96 5.71 -8.38
N ILE A 157 0.71 5.24 -8.34
CA ILE A 157 -0.28 5.59 -7.32
C ILE A 157 -0.17 4.58 -6.17
N LYS A 158 0.10 5.09 -4.97
CA LYS A 158 0.47 4.27 -3.82
C LYS A 158 -0.74 3.53 -3.24
N THR A 159 -0.54 2.28 -2.87
CA THR A 159 -1.48 1.54 -2.02
C THR A 159 -1.64 2.24 -0.68
N ASN A 160 -2.85 2.37 -0.17
CA ASN A 160 -3.11 2.89 1.17
C ASN A 160 -2.92 1.75 2.20
N TYR A 161 -1.66 1.48 2.56
CA TYR A 161 -1.30 0.34 3.40
C TYR A 161 -1.96 0.35 4.79
N ALA A 162 -2.26 1.54 5.33
CA ALA A 162 -2.97 1.63 6.60
C ALA A 162 -4.44 1.19 6.50
N VAL A 163 -5.09 1.38 5.34
CA VAL A 163 -6.43 0.83 5.08
C VAL A 163 -6.34 -0.67 4.82
N MET A 164 -5.31 -1.16 4.12
CA MET A 164 -5.07 -2.61 3.96
C MET A 164 -4.96 -3.33 5.31
N GLY A 165 -4.13 -2.83 6.23
CA GLY A 165 -4.01 -3.39 7.58
C GLY A 165 -5.25 -3.22 8.47
N ILE A 166 -6.21 -2.36 8.09
CA ILE A 166 -7.54 -2.31 8.72
C ILE A 166 -8.45 -3.39 8.13
N ILE A 167 -8.46 -3.54 6.80
CA ILE A 167 -9.22 -4.59 6.09
C ILE A 167 -8.81 -5.97 6.61
N GLU A 168 -7.51 -6.28 6.63
CA GLU A 168 -6.97 -7.56 7.10
C GLU A 168 -7.44 -7.89 8.53
N LYS A 169 -7.46 -6.88 9.42
CA LYS A 169 -7.97 -7.04 10.79
C LYS A 169 -9.46 -7.29 10.84
N LEU A 170 -10.27 -6.52 10.10
CA LEU A 170 -11.73 -6.69 10.08
C LEU A 170 -12.13 -8.04 9.47
N THR A 171 -11.47 -8.47 8.39
CA THR A 171 -11.70 -9.81 7.80
C THR A 171 -11.30 -10.95 8.74
N GLY A 172 -10.32 -10.72 9.62
CA GLY A 172 -9.93 -11.65 10.69
C GLY A 172 -10.77 -11.57 11.97
N GLY A 173 -11.92 -10.88 11.96
CA GLY A 173 -12.78 -10.71 13.15
C GLY A 173 -12.21 -9.77 14.22
N GLY A 174 -11.14 -9.03 13.90
CA GLY A 174 -10.50 -8.08 14.80
C GLY A 174 -11.25 -6.76 14.93
N ARG A 175 -11.03 -6.06 16.05
CA ARG A 175 -11.66 -4.75 16.33
C ARG A 175 -10.99 -3.62 15.54
N PHE A 176 -11.80 -2.66 15.07
CA PHE A 176 -11.30 -1.40 14.53
C PHE A 176 -10.66 -0.55 15.64
N ASN A 177 -9.33 -0.51 15.67
CA ASN A 177 -8.56 0.38 16.52
C ASN A 177 -7.30 0.83 15.76
N PRO A 178 -7.43 1.78 14.81
CA PRO A 178 -6.34 2.16 13.95
C PRO A 178 -5.40 3.11 14.71
N LYS A 179 -4.15 2.65 14.90
CA LYS A 179 -3.12 3.32 15.70
C LYS A 179 -1.96 3.79 14.84
N CYS A 180 -1.34 4.90 15.21
CA CYS A 180 -0.13 5.40 14.57
C CYS A 180 1.04 4.45 14.77
N PHE A 181 1.67 3.99 13.69
CA PHE A 181 2.80 3.04 13.76
C PHE A 181 3.97 3.55 14.64
N ARG A 182 4.20 4.86 14.70
CA ARG A 182 5.37 5.44 15.41
C ARG A 182 5.16 5.66 16.92
N CYS A 183 3.95 6.05 17.35
CA CYS A 183 3.67 6.39 18.76
C CYS A 183 2.61 5.51 19.41
N HIS A 184 2.01 4.58 18.65
CA HIS A 184 0.96 3.65 19.06
C HIS A 184 -0.33 4.29 19.60
N SER A 185 -0.43 5.62 19.64
CA SER A 185 -1.67 6.36 19.90
C SER A 185 -2.72 6.08 18.83
N GLY A 186 -3.99 5.98 19.22
CA GLY A 186 -5.12 5.92 18.29
C GLY A 186 -5.18 7.16 17.39
N TYR A 187 -5.63 6.97 16.15
CA TYR A 187 -5.95 8.09 15.27
C TYR A 187 -7.22 8.82 15.73
N SER A 188 -7.33 10.10 15.38
CA SER A 188 -8.50 10.92 15.70
C SER A 188 -8.84 11.85 14.54
N ASN A 189 -10.14 12.05 14.32
CA ASN A 189 -10.72 13.08 13.45
C ASN A 189 -10.82 14.45 14.16
N GLN A 190 -10.94 14.46 15.49
CA GLN A 190 -11.06 15.67 16.31
C GLN A 190 -9.68 16.27 16.67
N LEU A 191 -8.71 15.43 17.06
CA LEU A 191 -7.39 15.88 17.49
C LEU A 191 -6.44 16.00 16.29
N THR A 192 -6.05 17.23 15.95
CA THR A 192 -5.11 17.50 14.84
C THR A 192 -3.80 16.73 14.97
N GLU A 193 -3.25 16.62 16.18
CA GLU A 193 -2.03 15.86 16.46
C GLU A 193 -2.13 14.37 16.10
N CYS A 194 -3.29 13.78 16.36
CA CYS A 194 -3.60 12.38 16.07
C CYS A 194 -4.25 12.17 14.69
N THR A 195 -4.36 13.20 13.84
CA THR A 195 -4.92 13.08 12.50
C THR A 195 -4.05 12.15 11.63
N PRO A 196 -4.61 11.08 11.03
CA PRO A 196 -3.88 10.17 10.16
C PRO A 196 -3.51 10.87 8.85
N ARG A 197 -2.25 10.77 8.44
CA ARG A 197 -1.71 11.36 7.21
C ARG A 197 -0.90 10.36 6.41
N VAL A 198 -1.20 10.23 5.12
CA VAL A 198 -0.59 9.27 4.21
C VAL A 198 0.71 9.84 3.64
N GLN A 199 1.79 9.06 3.65
CA GLN A 199 3.07 9.45 3.07
C GLN A 199 3.07 9.14 1.55
N MET A 200 2.93 10.15 0.69
CA MET A 200 2.82 9.95 -0.76
C MET A 200 4.03 9.27 -1.43
N ASP A 201 5.19 9.24 -0.76
CA ASP A 201 6.37 8.53 -1.24
C ASP A 201 6.20 6.98 -1.17
N CYS A 202 5.38 6.46 -0.24
CA CYS A 202 5.26 5.01 0.02
C CYS A 202 3.84 4.46 0.27
N GLY A 203 2.86 5.26 0.69
CA GLY A 203 1.48 4.81 0.95
C GLY A 203 1.15 4.45 2.41
N HIS A 204 2.14 4.42 3.30
CA HIS A 204 1.96 4.23 4.74
C HIS A 204 1.40 5.47 5.44
N THR A 205 0.80 5.31 6.62
CA THR A 205 0.16 6.41 7.37
C THR A 205 0.82 6.62 8.74
N LEU A 206 1.03 7.87 9.13
CA LEU A 206 1.42 8.28 10.49
C LEU A 206 0.50 9.40 10.98
N CYS A 207 0.44 9.64 12.29
CA CYS A 207 -0.26 10.80 12.83
C CYS A 207 0.53 12.10 12.58
N GLU A 208 -0.18 13.21 12.46
CA GLU A 208 0.39 14.52 12.15
C GLU A 208 1.53 14.94 13.08
N ILE A 209 1.38 14.76 14.40
CA ILE A 209 2.47 15.10 15.35
C ILE A 209 3.70 14.22 15.13
N CYS A 210 3.52 12.95 14.77
CA CYS A 210 4.64 12.06 14.44
C CYS A 210 5.36 12.44 13.15
N ILE A 211 4.70 13.07 12.19
CA ILE A 211 5.33 13.61 10.97
C ILE A 211 5.98 14.97 11.27
N ARG A 212 5.30 15.88 11.97
CA ARG A 212 5.82 17.22 12.28
C ARG A 212 7.02 17.21 13.22
N THR A 213 7.09 16.26 14.15
CA THR A 213 8.25 16.07 15.07
C THR A 213 9.40 15.28 14.43
N TRP A 214 9.27 14.86 13.17
CA TRP A 214 10.28 14.09 12.47
C TRP A 214 11.47 14.97 12.07
N SER A 215 12.67 14.66 12.55
CA SER A 215 13.86 15.46 12.25
C SER A 215 14.39 15.22 10.83
N SER A 216 14.81 16.30 10.17
CA SER A 216 15.06 16.39 8.72
C SER A 216 16.25 15.59 8.14
N ARG A 217 16.82 14.63 8.88
CA ARG A 217 18.03 13.88 8.46
C ARG A 217 17.81 12.44 7.98
N SER A 218 16.62 11.87 8.15
CA SER A 218 16.27 10.62 7.45
C SER A 218 14.76 10.52 7.31
N LEU A 219 14.22 11.05 6.21
CA LEU A 219 12.78 11.15 5.96
C LEU A 219 12.15 9.81 5.50
N ARG A 220 12.65 8.68 6.02
CA ARG A 220 12.20 7.33 5.65
C ARG A 220 11.05 6.90 6.56
N CYS A 221 9.99 6.36 5.98
CA CYS A 221 8.88 5.78 6.72
C CYS A 221 9.38 4.68 7.69
N PRO A 222 8.93 4.63 8.97
CA PRO A 222 9.28 3.54 9.88
C PRO A 222 8.83 2.17 9.35
N GLU A 223 7.65 2.15 8.75
CA GLU A 223 6.99 0.94 8.25
C GLU A 223 7.76 0.38 7.04
N CYS A 224 8.20 1.23 6.09
CA CYS A 224 9.13 0.83 5.02
C CYS A 224 10.49 0.32 5.53
N PHE A 225 10.99 0.88 6.64
CA PHE A 225 12.28 0.47 7.20
C PHE A 225 12.22 -0.94 7.80
N LEU A 226 11.10 -1.29 8.43
CA LEU A 226 10.90 -2.61 9.04
C LEU A 226 10.42 -3.68 8.03
N THR A 227 9.67 -3.29 6.99
CA THR A 227 9.19 -4.21 5.95
C THR A 227 10.20 -4.50 4.83
N GLY A 228 11.37 -3.86 4.84
CA GLY A 228 12.47 -4.16 3.90
C GLY A 228 12.25 -3.76 2.43
N LEU A 229 11.05 -3.32 2.04
CA LEU A 229 10.66 -2.98 0.66
C LEU A 229 11.25 -1.64 0.13
N GLY A 230 12.25 -1.08 0.82
CA GLY A 230 13.00 0.10 0.39
C GLY A 230 14.42 -0.27 -0.06
N GLY A 231 14.71 -0.13 -1.36
CA GLY A 231 15.99 -0.56 -1.95
C GLY A 231 17.25 0.05 -1.31
N ARG A 232 18.29 -0.79 -1.20
CA ARG A 232 19.70 -0.51 -0.79
C ARG A 232 19.88 0.51 0.34
N VAL A 233 19.91 0.01 1.57
CA VAL A 233 20.19 0.81 2.77
C VAL A 233 21.71 0.94 3.04
N THR A 234 22.20 2.16 2.87
CA THR A 234 23.31 2.80 3.62
C THR A 234 23.33 2.56 5.13
N VAL A 235 24.40 2.03 5.74
CA VAL A 235 24.48 1.76 7.19
C VAL A 235 24.15 2.97 8.08
N TRP A 236 23.46 2.70 9.20
CA TRP A 236 22.98 3.68 10.17
C TRP A 236 24.01 3.87 11.31
N GLN A 237 24.70 5.02 11.38
CA GLN A 237 25.38 5.46 12.60
C GLN A 237 25.29 6.98 12.83
N SER A 238 24.90 7.34 14.05
CA SER A 238 25.31 8.55 14.78
C SER A 238 25.04 9.96 14.20
N ALA A 239 23.99 10.64 14.70
CA ALA A 239 23.99 12.10 14.89
C ALA A 239 22.96 12.58 15.94
N LYS A 240 23.38 12.73 17.21
CA LYS A 240 22.58 13.30 18.32
C LYS A 240 22.69 14.84 18.34
N ARG A 241 21.60 15.53 18.69
CA ARG A 241 21.43 16.95 19.13
C ARG A 241 21.05 18.04 18.10
N ARG A 242 20.06 18.85 18.52
CA ARG A 242 19.89 20.33 18.34
C ARG A 242 19.57 20.85 16.91
N VAL A 243 18.68 21.84 16.67
CA VAL A 243 17.85 22.76 17.51
C VAL A 243 16.49 23.02 16.83
N CYS A 244 15.42 23.28 17.60
CA CYS A 244 14.20 23.91 17.09
C CYS A 244 14.40 25.41 16.78
N ARG A 245 14.37 25.82 15.51
CA ARG A 245 13.96 27.18 15.11
C ARG A 245 13.70 27.32 13.60
N MET A 246 12.44 27.55 13.22
CA MET A 246 11.98 28.80 12.59
C MET A 246 10.60 28.65 11.95
N PHE A 247 9.74 29.65 12.18
CA PHE A 247 8.46 29.78 11.51
C PHE A 247 8.67 30.27 10.06
N ARG A 248 8.11 29.55 9.09
CA ARG A 248 7.77 30.11 7.77
C ARG A 248 6.33 29.73 7.47
N LYS A 249 5.40 30.43 8.13
CA LYS A 249 3.95 30.15 8.01
C LYS A 249 3.48 30.33 6.55
N ASN A 250 2.38 29.66 6.24
CA ASN A 250 1.72 29.53 4.94
C ASN A 250 2.45 28.63 3.93
N ARG A 251 3.64 28.95 3.41
CA ARG A 251 4.26 28.12 2.35
C ARG A 251 4.61 26.69 2.81
N ILE A 252 5.08 26.52 4.05
CA ILE A 252 5.36 25.20 4.63
C ILE A 252 4.07 24.37 4.83
N ALA A 253 2.93 25.02 5.11
CA ALA A 253 1.68 24.31 5.39
C ALA A 253 1.09 23.68 4.12
N GLU A 254 1.12 24.40 2.99
CA GLU A 254 0.68 23.87 1.70
C GLU A 254 1.57 22.73 1.20
N ASP A 255 2.90 22.89 1.30
CA ASP A 255 3.87 21.83 0.99
C ASP A 255 3.68 20.60 1.90
N PHE A 256 3.30 20.81 3.16
CA PHE A 256 3.01 19.73 4.12
C PHE A 256 1.73 18.97 3.76
N GLU A 257 0.61 19.65 3.48
CA GLU A 257 -0.64 19.01 3.04
C GLU A 257 -0.48 18.26 1.71
N LYS A 258 0.37 18.77 0.80
CA LYS A 258 0.67 18.12 -0.48
C LYS A 258 1.53 16.85 -0.33
N LYS A 259 2.45 16.82 0.64
CA LYS A 259 3.33 15.66 0.88
C LYS A 259 2.72 14.63 1.82
N PHE A 260 1.92 15.09 2.78
CA PHE A 260 1.32 14.31 3.85
C PHE A 260 -0.18 14.62 3.99
N PRO A 261 -0.99 14.39 2.94
CA PRO A 261 -2.42 14.63 3.00
C PRO A 261 -3.10 13.73 4.05
N LYS A 262 -4.23 14.19 4.58
CA LYS A 262 -5.08 13.42 5.50
C LYS A 262 -5.53 12.09 4.88
N ASN A 263 -5.55 11.01 5.65
CA ASN A 263 -6.11 9.72 5.19
C ASN A 263 -7.64 9.76 5.33
N PHE A 264 -8.34 10.22 4.28
CA PHE A 264 -9.78 10.46 4.35
C PHE A 264 -10.61 9.19 4.63
N VAL A 265 -10.14 8.00 4.20
CA VAL A 265 -10.81 6.74 4.51
C VAL A 265 -10.83 6.46 6.02
N ILE A 266 -9.68 6.61 6.69
CA ILE A 266 -9.60 6.38 8.15
C ILE A 266 -10.40 7.44 8.91
N LEU A 267 -10.39 8.69 8.44
CA LEU A 267 -11.20 9.76 9.06
C LEU A 267 -12.71 9.47 8.96
N GLU A 268 -13.19 9.06 7.80
CA GLU A 268 -14.59 8.70 7.58
C GLU A 268 -15.02 7.48 8.42
N MET A 269 -14.15 6.48 8.58
CA MET A 269 -14.42 5.37 9.50
C MET A 269 -14.50 5.83 10.96
N LEU A 270 -13.65 6.77 11.39
CA LEU A 270 -13.70 7.37 12.74
C LEU A 270 -14.90 8.32 12.96
N GLU A 271 -15.47 8.87 11.89
CA GLU A 271 -16.73 9.65 11.92
C GLU A 271 -17.95 8.73 11.99
N SER A 272 -17.92 7.60 11.26
CA SER A 272 -18.99 6.60 11.23
C SER A 272 -19.05 5.75 12.49
N PHE A 273 -17.89 5.50 13.11
CA PHE A 273 -17.73 4.71 14.33
C PHE A 273 -16.83 5.49 15.30
N PRO A 274 -17.37 6.50 16.00
CA PRO A 274 -16.63 7.18 17.05
C PRO A 274 -16.24 6.15 18.12
N CYS A 275 -14.96 6.11 18.48
CA CYS A 275 -14.52 5.26 19.57
C CYS A 275 -15.20 5.71 20.87
N ASP A 276 -16.10 4.89 21.42
CA ASP A 276 -16.57 5.07 22.80
C ASP A 276 -15.34 5.12 23.71
N SER A 277 -15.21 6.22 24.44
CA SER A 277 -13.99 6.61 25.16
C SER A 277 -13.77 5.84 26.48
N THR A 278 -14.27 4.61 26.55
CA THR A 278 -14.25 3.74 27.74
C THR A 278 -13.10 2.73 27.74
N CYS A 279 -12.31 2.61 26.66
CA CYS A 279 -11.25 1.59 26.52
C CYS A 279 -9.81 2.13 26.66
N ASP A 280 -9.47 2.74 27.80
CA ASP A 280 -8.11 2.66 28.40
C ASP A 280 -8.10 3.16 29.85
N SER A 281 -8.63 2.36 30.79
CA SER A 281 -8.52 2.62 32.24
C SER A 281 -8.50 1.34 33.11
N THR A 282 -8.03 0.22 32.58
CA THR A 282 -7.69 -0.99 33.36
C THR A 282 -6.39 -1.60 32.87
N ALA A 283 -5.26 -0.97 33.24
CA ALA A 283 -3.95 -1.60 33.21
C ALA A 283 -3.44 -1.72 34.67
N GLU A 284 -3.81 -2.86 35.26
CA GLU A 284 -3.14 -3.61 36.35
C GLU A 284 -2.71 -2.89 37.64
N VAL A 285 -3.11 -3.49 38.77
CA VAL A 285 -2.77 -3.15 40.17
C VAL A 285 -1.54 -3.94 40.59
#